data_AF-A0A0F9K1D4-F1
#
_entry.id   AF-A0A0F9K1D4-F1
#
_cell.length_a   1.000
_cell.length_b   1.000
_cell.length_c   1.000
_cell.angle_alpha   90.00
_cell.angle_beta   90.00
_cell.angle_gamma   90.00
#
_symmetry.space_group_name_H-M   'P 1'
#
loop_
_entity.id
_entity.type
_entity.pdbx_description
1 polymer ?
#
loop_
_entity_poly.entity_id
_entity_poly.type
_entity_poly.pdbx_seq_one_letter_code
_entity_poly.pdbx_strand_id
1 'polypeptide(L)'
;MLPRVRSEAVRYAREGETAIEHLTLAHYFRPSKDLYARVTAGYLESQFGGVSSELLWKPVASRLALGAEANYAVKRDFDQRFGFQDYEIATGHLSAYYDFGNGYLGQIDAGRYLAGDYGATFTLDRVFANGWSVGAYATFTDVSFNDFGEGSFDKGLRFTVPLTHVLGQPSNKTYKAVIQPITRDGGARLKVQDRLYDSVRSYHTPEMKDSWGRFWR
;
A
#
# COMPACT_ATOMS: atom_id res chain seq x y z
N MET A 1 23.06 -1.76 -11.69
CA MET A 1 22.14 -0.61 -11.72
C MET A 1 20.75 -1.13 -11.37
N LEU A 2 20.10 -0.54 -10.37
CA LEU A 2 18.72 -0.89 -10.00
C LEU A 2 17.72 -0.42 -11.07
N PRO A 3 16.68 -1.22 -11.37
CA PRO A 3 15.56 -0.76 -12.16
C PRO A 3 14.90 0.49 -11.54
N ARG A 4 14.56 1.47 -12.38
CA ARG A 4 13.85 2.68 -11.96
C ARG A 4 12.36 2.39 -11.86
N VAL A 5 11.82 2.34 -10.65
CA VAL A 5 10.43 1.98 -10.36
C VAL A 5 9.66 3.07 -9.58
N ARG A 6 10.37 4.10 -9.11
CA ARG A 6 9.84 5.27 -8.41
C ARG A 6 10.56 6.57 -8.79
N SER A 7 11.85 6.51 -9.11
CA SER A 7 12.67 7.69 -9.42
C SER A 7 12.17 8.48 -10.64
N GLU A 8 11.35 7.89 -11.51
CA GLU A 8 10.77 8.55 -12.68
C GLU A 8 9.43 9.24 -12.38
N ALA A 9 8.98 9.33 -11.13
CA ALA A 9 7.70 9.95 -10.76
C ALA A 9 7.54 11.38 -11.30
N VAL A 10 8.61 12.17 -11.34
CA VAL A 10 8.60 13.54 -11.88
C VAL A 10 8.30 13.54 -13.39
N ARG A 11 8.77 12.53 -14.11
CA ARG A 11 8.55 12.39 -15.55
C ARG A 11 7.11 12.02 -15.85
N TYR A 12 6.56 11.04 -15.12
CA TYR A 12 5.13 10.69 -15.19
C TYR A 12 4.26 11.92 -14.91
N ALA A 13 4.57 12.72 -13.88
CA ALA A 13 3.79 13.92 -13.55
C ALA A 13 3.85 15.02 -14.62
N ARG A 14 4.91 15.08 -15.45
CA ARG A 14 5.05 16.04 -16.54
C ARG A 14 4.38 15.58 -17.83
N GLU A 15 4.49 14.30 -18.15
CA GLU A 15 3.97 13.74 -19.42
C GLU A 15 2.51 13.30 -19.31
N GLY A 16 2.01 13.09 -18.08
CA GLY A 16 0.63 12.70 -17.78
C GLY A 16 -0.39 13.83 -17.73
N GLU A 17 -0.34 14.82 -18.64
CA GLU A 17 -1.34 15.91 -18.69
C GLU A 17 -2.78 15.39 -18.86
N THR A 18 -2.94 14.22 -19.51
CA THR A 18 -4.20 13.48 -19.67
C THR A 18 -4.05 12.05 -19.16
N ALA A 19 -3.68 11.90 -17.89
CA ALA A 19 -3.41 10.61 -17.28
C ALA A 19 -4.68 9.84 -16.87
N ILE A 20 -4.65 8.52 -17.11
CA ILE A 20 -5.53 7.57 -16.42
C ILE A 20 -4.79 7.13 -15.16
N GLU A 21 -5.05 7.83 -14.05
CA GLU A 21 -4.37 7.56 -12.78
C GLU A 21 -4.71 6.18 -12.21
N HIS A 22 -6.00 5.81 -12.30
CA HIS A 22 -6.51 4.53 -11.83
C HIS A 22 -7.65 4.04 -12.73
N LEU A 23 -7.51 2.82 -13.22
CA LEU A 23 -8.56 2.10 -13.95
C LEU A 23 -8.48 0.63 -13.53
N THR A 24 -9.19 0.29 -12.47
CA THR A 24 -9.09 -1.02 -11.84
C THR A 24 -10.45 -1.68 -11.73
N LEU A 25 -10.45 -3.00 -11.88
CA LEU A 25 -11.53 -3.87 -11.44
C LEU A 25 -11.05 -4.60 -10.20
N ALA A 26 -11.75 -4.44 -9.09
CA ALA A 26 -11.44 -5.11 -7.83
C ALA A 26 -12.59 -6.04 -7.43
N HIS A 27 -12.26 -7.29 -7.15
CA HIS A 27 -13.19 -8.28 -6.62
C HIS A 27 -12.77 -8.66 -5.20
N TYR A 28 -13.68 -8.50 -4.26
CA TYR A 28 -13.48 -8.86 -2.87
C TYR A 28 -14.33 -10.08 -2.58
N PHE A 29 -13.75 -11.05 -1.85
CA PHE A 29 -14.50 -12.20 -1.37
C PHE A 29 -13.99 -12.67 0.00
N ARG A 30 -14.77 -13.54 0.65
CA ARG A 30 -14.49 -14.05 1.99
C ARG A 30 -14.45 -15.58 1.97
N PRO A 31 -13.27 -16.20 1.73
CA PRO A 31 -13.17 -17.65 1.58
C PRO A 31 -13.60 -18.46 2.81
N SER A 32 -13.40 -17.90 4.00
CA SER A 32 -13.76 -18.57 5.26
C SER A 32 -14.02 -17.55 6.38
N LYS A 33 -14.40 -18.05 7.56
CA LYS A 33 -14.43 -17.21 8.77
C LYS A 33 -13.06 -16.57 8.97
N ASP A 34 -13.06 -15.28 9.30
CA ASP A 34 -11.86 -14.46 9.51
C ASP A 34 -10.83 -14.39 8.36
N LEU A 35 -11.12 -14.97 7.18
CA LEU A 35 -10.31 -14.86 5.97
C LEU A 35 -10.96 -13.96 4.94
N TYR A 36 -10.22 -12.96 4.48
CA TYR A 36 -10.63 -11.99 3.49
C TYR A 36 -9.69 -12.07 2.30
N ALA A 37 -10.21 -11.96 1.10
CA ALA A 37 -9.44 -12.02 -0.12
C ALA A 37 -9.83 -10.90 -1.07
N ARG A 38 -8.87 -10.49 -1.89
CA ARG A 38 -9.05 -9.47 -2.91
C ARG A 38 -8.22 -9.81 -4.12
N VAL A 39 -8.80 -9.61 -5.29
CA VAL A 39 -8.09 -9.62 -6.57
C VAL A 39 -8.41 -8.33 -7.30
N THR A 40 -7.38 -7.59 -7.68
CA THR A 40 -7.49 -6.32 -8.40
C THR A 40 -6.68 -6.40 -9.68
N ALA A 41 -7.27 -6.01 -10.81
CA ALA A 41 -6.60 -5.98 -12.10
C ALA A 41 -6.82 -4.63 -12.81
N GLY A 42 -5.85 -4.22 -13.64
CA GLY A 42 -5.93 -3.00 -14.46
C GLY A 42 -4.75 -2.06 -14.21
N TYR A 43 -5.00 -0.76 -14.22
CA TYR A 43 -4.01 0.28 -13.92
C TYR A 43 -4.02 0.58 -12.42
N LEU A 44 -3.18 -0.16 -11.70
CA LEU A 44 -3.13 -0.20 -10.24
C LEU A 44 -2.63 1.12 -9.65
N GLU A 45 -1.61 1.70 -10.27
CA GLU A 45 -1.07 3.02 -9.95
C GLU A 45 -0.59 3.75 -11.21
N SER A 46 -0.17 5.00 -11.02
CA SER A 46 0.37 5.87 -12.08
C SER A 46 1.46 5.21 -12.93
N GLN A 47 2.36 4.45 -12.30
CA GLN A 47 3.55 3.87 -12.94
C GLN A 47 3.39 2.39 -13.32
N PHE A 48 2.42 1.68 -12.74
CA PHE A 48 2.27 0.24 -12.92
C PHE A 48 0.81 -0.17 -13.11
N GLY A 49 0.59 -1.01 -14.13
CA GLY A 49 -0.61 -1.82 -14.26
C GLY A 49 -0.32 -3.28 -13.93
N GLY A 50 -1.34 -4.13 -14.02
CA GLY A 50 -1.20 -5.57 -13.85
C GLY A 50 -2.28 -6.15 -12.95
N VAL A 51 -1.91 -7.19 -12.18
CA VAL A 51 -2.81 -7.93 -11.28
C VAL A 51 -2.21 -7.99 -9.89
N SER A 52 -3.03 -7.74 -8.88
CA SER A 52 -2.70 -7.85 -7.46
C SER A 52 -3.69 -8.79 -6.78
N SER A 53 -3.17 -9.73 -6.01
CA SER A 53 -3.95 -10.62 -5.17
C SER A 53 -3.50 -10.50 -3.73
N GLU A 54 -4.46 -10.44 -2.81
CA GLU A 54 -4.23 -10.28 -1.39
C GLU A 54 -5.14 -11.24 -0.62
N LEU A 55 -4.57 -11.92 0.37
CA LEU A 55 -5.28 -12.73 1.35
C LEU A 55 -4.94 -12.22 2.73
N LEU A 56 -5.95 -12.01 3.58
CA LEU A 56 -5.81 -11.52 4.93
C LEU A 56 -6.55 -12.44 5.90
N TRP A 57 -5.84 -12.96 6.88
CA TRP A 57 -6.40 -13.57 8.07
C TRP A 57 -6.48 -12.54 9.20
N LYS A 58 -7.70 -12.22 9.64
CA LYS A 58 -7.94 -11.30 10.75
C LYS A 58 -9.20 -11.66 11.54
N PRO A 59 -9.06 -12.38 12.67
CA PRO A 59 -10.16 -12.60 13.59
C PRO A 59 -10.62 -11.31 14.26
N VAL A 60 -11.91 -11.23 14.61
CA VAL A 60 -12.53 -10.04 15.22
C VAL A 60 -11.89 -9.69 16.56
N ALA A 61 -11.71 -10.67 17.45
CA ALA A 61 -11.15 -10.47 18.79
C ALA A 61 -9.60 -10.48 18.84
N SER A 62 -8.93 -10.73 17.70
CA SER A 62 -7.46 -10.82 17.65
C SER A 62 -6.82 -9.45 17.40
N ARG A 63 -5.75 -9.17 18.15
CA ARG A 63 -4.83 -8.05 17.91
C ARG A 63 -3.84 -8.32 16.77
N LEU A 64 -3.66 -9.58 16.39
CA LEU A 64 -2.80 -10.04 15.30
C LEU A 64 -3.63 -10.20 14.01
N ALA A 65 -3.06 -9.76 12.90
CA ALA A 65 -3.49 -10.07 11.55
C ALA A 65 -2.30 -10.58 10.72
N LEU A 66 -2.55 -11.51 9.80
CA LEU A 66 -1.55 -12.03 8.88
C LEU A 66 -2.05 -11.86 7.44
N GLY A 67 -1.21 -11.29 6.59
CA GLY A 67 -1.50 -11.06 5.18
C GLY A 67 -0.51 -11.77 4.28
N ALA A 68 -0.96 -12.12 3.08
CA ALA A 68 -0.11 -12.54 1.99
C ALA A 68 -0.56 -11.80 0.74
N GLU A 69 0.40 -11.33 -0.05
CA GLU A 69 0.13 -10.73 -1.36
C GLU A 69 1.02 -11.33 -2.43
N ALA A 70 0.47 -11.40 -3.63
CA ALA A 70 1.19 -11.71 -4.85
C ALA A 70 0.70 -10.78 -5.95
N ASN A 71 1.64 -10.11 -6.63
CA ASN A 71 1.33 -9.18 -7.70
C ASN A 71 2.20 -9.47 -8.92
N TYR A 72 1.62 -9.27 -10.09
CA TYR A 72 2.35 -9.19 -11.35
C TYR A 72 2.14 -7.79 -11.92
N ALA A 73 3.21 -7.01 -12.00
CA ALA A 73 3.18 -5.60 -12.34
C ALA A 73 3.92 -5.35 -13.65
N VAL A 74 3.34 -4.54 -14.52
CA VAL A 74 3.92 -4.11 -15.79
C VAL A 74 4.00 -2.59 -15.78
N LYS A 75 5.16 -2.05 -16.12
CA LYS A 75 5.40 -0.61 -16.09
C LYS A 75 4.63 0.10 -17.21
N ARG A 76 3.94 1.17 -16.86
CA ARG A 76 3.10 1.96 -17.78
C ARG A 76 3.94 2.97 -18.55
N ASP A 77 3.49 3.36 -19.73
CA ASP A 77 4.10 4.47 -20.47
C ASP A 77 3.98 5.79 -19.71
N PHE A 78 4.93 6.71 -19.96
CA PHE A 78 4.99 8.00 -19.24
C PHE A 78 3.78 8.90 -19.50
N ASP A 79 3.06 8.72 -20.61
CA ASP A 79 1.82 9.43 -20.91
C ASP A 79 0.61 8.94 -20.07
N GLN A 80 0.79 7.81 -19.37
CA GLN A 80 -0.19 7.20 -18.47
C GLN A 80 -1.53 6.89 -19.13
N ARG A 81 -1.53 6.58 -20.43
CA ARG A 81 -2.73 6.14 -21.16
C ARG A 81 -2.86 4.62 -21.08
N PHE A 82 -2.95 3.95 -22.23
CA PHE A 82 -3.16 2.50 -22.30
C PHE A 82 -1.88 1.68 -22.53
N GLY A 83 -0.75 2.35 -22.81
CA GLY A 83 0.50 1.71 -23.17
C GLY A 83 1.34 1.21 -21.98
N PHE A 84 2.31 0.36 -22.31
CA PHE A 84 3.23 -0.28 -21.37
C PHE A 84 4.66 -0.27 -21.91
N GLN A 85 5.61 -0.15 -20.99
CA GLN A 85 7.03 -0.29 -21.26
C GLN A 85 7.46 -1.76 -21.17
N ASP A 86 8.65 -2.05 -21.68
CA ASP A 86 9.30 -3.36 -21.57
C ASP A 86 9.93 -3.56 -20.17
N TYR A 87 9.06 -3.55 -19.15
CA TYR A 87 9.44 -3.88 -17.77
C TYR A 87 8.27 -4.53 -17.05
N GLU A 88 8.46 -5.78 -16.65
CA GLU A 88 7.51 -6.58 -15.90
C GLU A 88 8.18 -7.22 -14.69
N ILE A 89 7.42 -7.35 -13.60
CA ILE A 89 7.94 -7.89 -12.35
C ILE A 89 6.86 -8.60 -11.54
N ALA A 90 7.16 -9.81 -11.10
CA ALA A 90 6.38 -10.49 -10.07
C ALA A 90 6.90 -10.10 -8.68
N THR A 91 6.01 -9.61 -7.82
CA THR A 91 6.29 -9.22 -6.43
C THR A 91 5.40 -10.01 -5.48
N GLY A 92 5.79 -10.13 -4.22
CA GLY A 92 4.97 -10.79 -3.22
C GLY A 92 5.52 -10.56 -1.84
N HIS A 93 4.62 -10.46 -0.86
CA HIS A 93 4.99 -10.19 0.53
C HIS A 93 4.11 -10.98 1.48
N LEU A 94 4.71 -11.33 2.61
CA LEU A 94 4.01 -11.75 3.81
C LEU A 94 3.99 -10.58 4.79
N SER A 95 2.83 -10.32 5.35
CA SER A 95 2.60 -9.19 6.24
C SER A 95 2.11 -9.67 7.60
N ALA A 96 2.69 -9.12 8.66
CA ALA A 96 2.20 -9.31 10.02
C ALA A 96 1.82 -7.96 10.61
N TYR A 97 0.61 -7.87 11.14
CA TYR A 97 0.07 -6.65 11.74
C TYR A 97 -0.26 -6.91 13.19
N TYR A 98 0.13 -5.99 14.07
CA TYR A 98 -0.11 -6.14 15.49
C TYR A 98 -0.61 -4.84 16.12
N ASP A 99 -1.74 -4.92 16.81
CA ASP A 99 -2.25 -3.84 17.64
C ASP A 99 -1.64 -3.93 19.04
N PHE A 100 -0.72 -3.02 19.35
CA PHE A 100 -0.08 -2.93 20.67
C PHE A 100 -1.00 -2.30 21.73
N GLY A 101 -2.17 -1.84 21.34
CA GLY A 101 -3.10 -1.12 22.19
C GLY A 101 -2.78 0.38 22.25
N ASN A 102 -3.70 1.11 22.88
CA ASN A 102 -3.63 2.56 23.01
C ASN A 102 -3.53 3.32 21.67
N GLY A 103 -3.80 2.71 20.52
CA GLY A 103 -3.63 3.33 19.20
C GLY A 103 -2.25 3.12 18.56
N TYR A 104 -1.37 2.29 19.12
CA TYR A 104 -0.11 1.90 18.48
C TYR A 104 -0.28 0.65 17.61
N LEU A 105 0.22 0.72 16.38
CA LEU A 105 0.12 -0.36 15.40
C LEU A 105 1.47 -0.66 14.79
N GLY A 106 1.89 -1.91 14.87
CA GLY A 106 3.03 -2.41 14.14
C GLY A 106 2.60 -3.13 12.87
N GLN A 107 3.43 -3.00 11.84
CA GLN A 107 3.35 -3.81 10.64
C GLN A 107 4.75 -4.20 10.20
N ILE A 108 4.90 -5.46 9.80
CA ILE A 108 6.09 -5.98 9.15
C ILE A 108 5.65 -6.55 7.81
N ASP A 109 6.32 -6.18 6.73
CA ASP A 109 6.11 -6.73 5.39
C ASP A 109 7.43 -7.30 4.89
N ALA A 110 7.50 -8.58 4.59
CA ALA A 110 8.71 -9.23 4.11
C ALA A 110 8.45 -9.90 2.76
N GLY A 111 9.32 -9.66 1.77
CA GLY A 111 9.09 -10.17 0.43
C GLY A 111 9.95 -9.52 -0.64
N ARG A 112 9.44 -9.58 -1.88
CA ARG A 112 10.08 -9.06 -3.08
C ARG A 112 9.44 -7.75 -3.53
N TYR A 113 10.25 -6.73 -3.75
CA TYR A 113 9.86 -5.37 -4.12
C TYR A 113 9.89 -5.15 -5.64
N LEU A 114 9.41 -3.99 -6.08
CA LEU A 114 9.26 -3.66 -7.49
C LEU A 114 10.57 -3.61 -8.27
N ALA A 115 11.69 -3.20 -7.64
CA ALA A 115 13.00 -3.22 -8.32
C ALA A 115 13.62 -4.63 -8.38
N GLY A 116 12.91 -5.65 -7.87
CA GLY A 116 13.29 -7.06 -7.90
C GLY A 116 14.05 -7.54 -6.67
N ASP A 117 14.39 -6.61 -5.77
CA ASP A 117 15.07 -6.82 -4.50
C ASP A 117 14.21 -7.51 -3.44
N TYR A 118 14.86 -8.17 -2.49
CA TYR A 118 14.21 -8.85 -1.37
C TYR A 118 14.54 -8.16 -0.06
N GLY A 119 13.54 -8.05 0.82
CA GLY A 119 13.73 -7.34 2.07
C GLY A 119 12.52 -7.31 2.98
N ALA A 120 12.59 -6.46 4.00
CA ALA A 120 11.52 -6.24 4.95
C ALA A 120 11.30 -4.75 5.26
N THR A 121 10.04 -4.34 5.28
CA THR A 121 9.58 -3.03 5.75
C THR A 121 9.00 -3.18 7.14
N PHE A 122 9.47 -2.35 8.06
CA PHE A 122 8.93 -2.21 9.41
C PHE A 122 8.19 -0.88 9.49
N THR A 123 6.95 -0.90 9.93
CA THR A 123 6.11 0.29 10.12
C THR A 123 5.60 0.33 11.55
N LEU A 124 5.62 1.52 12.15
CA LEU A 124 4.98 1.80 13.42
C LEU A 124 4.12 3.07 13.29
N ASP A 125 2.84 2.97 13.58
CA ASP A 125 1.88 4.07 13.53
C ASP A 125 1.26 4.32 14.91
N ARG A 126 1.03 5.59 15.23
CA ARG A 126 0.19 6.07 16.33
C ARG A 126 -1.08 6.69 15.75
N VAL A 127 -2.20 6.03 15.99
CA VAL A 127 -3.55 6.51 15.66
C VAL A 127 -4.15 7.21 16.86
N PHE A 128 -4.64 8.42 16.64
CA PHE A 128 -5.29 9.27 17.63
C PHE A 128 -6.81 9.11 17.56
N ALA A 129 -7.50 9.44 18.65
CA ALA A 129 -8.97 9.32 18.73
C ALA A 129 -9.71 10.20 17.70
N ASN A 130 -9.08 11.27 17.21
CA ASN A 130 -9.61 12.14 16.15
C ASN A 130 -9.41 11.57 14.72
N GLY A 131 -8.89 10.33 14.60
CA GLY A 131 -8.62 9.66 13.33
C GLY A 131 -7.31 10.04 12.66
N TRP A 132 -6.53 10.96 13.24
CA TRP A 132 -5.19 11.28 12.74
C TRP A 132 -4.26 10.09 12.98
N SER A 133 -3.32 9.87 12.07
CA SER A 133 -2.24 8.89 12.26
C SER A 133 -0.89 9.52 11.97
N VAL A 134 0.08 9.29 12.85
CA VAL A 134 1.48 9.65 12.66
C VAL A 134 2.32 8.40 12.85
N GLY A 135 3.22 8.11 11.93
CA GLY A 135 4.07 6.94 12.02
C GLY A 135 5.38 7.11 11.27
N ALA A 136 6.17 6.05 11.31
CA ALA A 136 7.42 5.95 10.58
C ALA A 136 7.55 4.54 9.99
N TYR A 137 8.35 4.44 8.94
CA TYR A 137 8.75 3.15 8.40
C TYR A 137 10.24 3.13 8.06
N ALA A 138 10.78 1.91 8.00
CA ALA A 138 12.11 1.63 7.49
C ALA A 138 12.09 0.33 6.67
N THR A 139 12.68 0.34 5.49
CA THR A 139 12.74 -0.81 4.57
C THR A 139 14.19 -1.20 4.31
N PHE A 140 14.53 -2.43 4.70
CA PHE A 140 15.85 -3.02 4.53
C PHE A 140 15.79 -4.10 3.47
N THR A 141 16.72 -4.09 2.52
CA THR A 141 16.72 -5.02 1.38
C THR A 141 18.14 -5.49 1.08
N ASP A 142 18.28 -6.47 0.20
CA ASP A 142 19.56 -7.01 -0.29
C ASP A 142 20.31 -6.11 -1.28
N VAL A 143 19.71 -4.98 -1.66
CA VAL A 143 20.36 -3.96 -2.49
C VAL A 143 21.59 -3.36 -1.80
N SER A 144 22.68 -3.20 -2.55
CA SER A 144 23.93 -2.68 -2.04
C SER A 144 23.81 -1.21 -1.60
N PHE A 145 24.57 -0.80 -0.58
CA PHE A 145 24.59 0.59 -0.12
C PHE A 145 24.98 1.59 -1.21
N ASN A 146 25.83 1.17 -2.15
CA ASN A 146 26.23 2.01 -3.28
C ASN A 146 25.09 2.23 -4.28
N ASP A 147 24.20 1.26 -4.43
CA ASP A 147 23.04 1.35 -5.33
C ASP A 147 21.84 2.08 -4.66
N PHE A 148 21.79 2.16 -3.32
CA PHE A 148 20.79 2.95 -2.59
C PHE A 148 21.06 4.47 -2.58
N GLY A 149 22.29 4.92 -2.85
CA GLY A 149 22.69 6.34 -2.81
C GLY A 149 23.07 6.85 -1.40
N GLU A 150 22.67 8.06 -1.00
CA GLU A 150 22.98 8.69 0.32
C GLU A 150 22.25 8.02 1.53
N GLY A 151 22.36 6.71 1.67
CA GLY A 151 21.75 5.96 2.77
C GLY A 151 21.77 4.45 2.55
N SER A 152 21.66 3.70 3.64
CA SER A 152 21.72 2.24 3.62
C SER A 152 20.37 1.53 3.46
N PHE A 153 19.26 2.26 3.63
CA PHE A 153 17.90 1.73 3.63
C PHE A 153 16.89 2.85 3.35
N ASP A 154 15.69 2.50 2.91
CA ASP A 154 14.60 3.47 2.73
C ASP A 154 13.89 3.76 4.05
N LYS A 155 13.53 5.02 4.30
CA LYS A 155 12.87 5.45 5.53
C LYS A 155 12.05 6.70 5.31
N GLY A 156 10.94 6.80 6.03
CA GLY A 156 10.08 7.98 5.96
C GLY A 156 9.14 8.11 7.13
N LEU A 157 8.64 9.32 7.30
CA LEU A 157 7.54 9.64 8.20
C LEU A 157 6.23 9.56 7.41
N ARG A 158 5.21 9.02 8.06
CA ARG A 158 3.88 8.81 7.48
C ARG A 158 2.87 9.60 8.28
N PHE A 159 1.99 10.28 7.57
CA PHE A 159 0.95 11.08 8.17
C PHE A 159 -0.36 10.85 7.45
N THR A 160 -1.44 10.60 8.19
CA THR A 160 -2.77 10.38 7.63
C THR A 160 -3.76 11.32 8.28
N VAL A 161 -4.50 12.07 7.46
CA VAL A 161 -5.55 13.00 7.87
C VAL A 161 -6.90 12.52 7.33
N PRO A 162 -7.90 12.31 8.18
CA PRO A 162 -9.26 12.05 7.71
C PRO A 162 -9.86 13.34 7.12
N LEU A 163 -10.31 13.28 5.87
CA LEU A 163 -10.87 14.44 5.15
C LEU A 163 -12.27 14.82 5.63
N THR A 164 -12.89 14.01 6.47
CA THR A 164 -14.16 14.30 7.15
C THR A 164 -14.10 15.63 7.90
N HIS A 165 -12.96 15.94 8.51
CA HIS A 165 -12.74 17.21 9.23
C HIS A 165 -12.50 18.41 8.30
N VAL A 166 -12.06 18.17 7.06
CA VAL A 166 -11.73 19.23 6.09
C VAL A 166 -12.96 19.58 5.24
N LEU A 167 -13.75 18.58 4.86
CA LEU A 167 -14.91 18.74 3.98
C LEU A 167 -16.23 18.98 4.73
N GLY A 168 -16.26 18.79 6.06
CA GLY A 168 -17.46 18.99 6.89
C GLY A 168 -18.61 18.01 6.59
N GLN A 169 -18.38 17.00 5.75
CA GLN A 169 -19.36 15.99 5.35
C GLN A 169 -18.85 14.59 5.72
N PRO A 170 -19.73 13.63 6.08
CA PRO A 170 -19.35 12.24 6.29
C PRO A 170 -18.63 11.69 5.06
N SER A 171 -17.34 11.40 5.21
CA SER A 171 -16.46 10.93 4.16
C SER A 171 -15.42 10.00 4.77
N ASN A 172 -15.27 8.82 4.18
CA ASN A 172 -14.23 7.85 4.54
C ASN A 172 -12.89 8.16 3.84
N LYS A 173 -12.79 9.29 3.11
CA LYS A 173 -11.57 9.64 2.39
C LYS A 173 -10.51 10.11 3.37
N THR A 174 -9.31 9.57 3.23
CA THR A 174 -8.13 9.98 4.00
C THR A 174 -7.08 10.56 3.07
N TYR A 175 -6.45 11.66 3.47
CA TYR A 175 -5.23 12.14 2.84
C TYR A 175 -4.02 11.47 3.50
N LYS A 176 -3.19 10.77 2.72
CA LYS A 176 -1.96 10.11 3.17
C LYS A 176 -0.76 10.89 2.63
N ALA A 177 0.08 11.41 3.51
CA ALA A 177 1.35 12.04 3.17
C ALA A 177 2.51 11.19 3.68
N VAL A 178 3.53 11.02 2.84
CA VAL A 178 4.79 10.38 3.21
C VAL A 178 5.91 11.39 2.98
N ILE A 179 6.66 11.69 4.04
CA ILE A 179 7.82 12.57 3.99
C ILE A 179 9.05 11.68 4.09
N GLN A 180 9.83 11.64 3.02
CA GLN A 180 11.07 10.86 2.93
C GLN A 180 12.16 11.71 2.29
N PRO A 181 13.44 11.53 2.68
CA PRO A 181 14.53 12.37 2.17
C PRO A 181 14.68 12.30 0.65
N ILE A 182 14.58 11.10 0.08
CA ILE A 182 14.71 10.82 -1.34
C ILE A 182 13.74 9.69 -1.67
N THR A 183 13.00 9.84 -2.78
CA THR A 183 12.18 8.74 -3.30
C THR A 183 13.11 7.72 -3.95
N ARG A 184 13.25 6.54 -3.34
CA ARG A 184 14.16 5.48 -3.78
C ARG A 184 13.44 4.35 -4.50
N ASP A 185 14.20 3.63 -5.31
CA ASP A 185 13.72 2.49 -6.12
C ASP A 185 13.77 1.17 -5.35
N GLY A 186 14.82 0.94 -4.56
CA GLY A 186 14.94 -0.24 -3.68
C GLY A 186 13.93 -0.19 -2.53
N GLY A 187 13.32 -1.33 -2.19
CA GLY A 187 12.30 -1.41 -1.15
C GLY A 187 10.94 -0.81 -1.56
N ALA A 188 10.73 -0.50 -2.85
CA ALA A 188 9.48 0.07 -3.31
C ALA A 188 8.40 -1.00 -3.51
N ARG A 189 7.31 -0.93 -2.73
CA ARG A 189 6.13 -1.80 -2.92
C ARG A 189 5.16 -1.22 -3.94
N LEU A 190 4.41 -2.12 -4.59
CA LEU A 190 3.28 -1.76 -5.44
C LEU A 190 2.19 -1.06 -4.63
N LYS A 191 1.78 0.13 -5.07
CA LYS A 191 0.69 0.88 -4.46
C LYS A 191 -0.62 0.40 -5.06
N VAL A 192 -1.42 -0.27 -4.24
CA VAL A 192 -2.77 -0.72 -4.61
C VAL A 192 -3.74 -0.04 -3.65
N GLN A 193 -4.77 0.61 -4.19
CA GLN A 193 -5.83 1.22 -3.41
C GLN A 193 -6.58 0.15 -2.59
N ASP A 194 -7.20 0.49 -1.47
CA ASP A 194 -8.12 -0.39 -0.73
C ASP A 194 -7.55 -1.78 -0.34
N ARG A 195 -6.32 -1.80 0.19
CA ARG A 195 -5.70 -2.99 0.81
C ARG A 195 -6.54 -3.51 1.97
N LEU A 196 -6.63 -4.84 2.10
CA LEU A 196 -7.59 -5.51 2.99
C LEU A 196 -7.42 -5.12 4.46
N TYR A 197 -6.19 -4.98 4.95
CA TYR A 197 -5.96 -4.72 6.38
C TYR A 197 -6.58 -3.40 6.84
N ASP A 198 -6.37 -2.32 6.09
CA ASP A 198 -6.91 -0.99 6.40
C ASP A 198 -8.45 -1.03 6.42
N SER A 199 -9.05 -1.65 5.40
CA SER A 199 -10.50 -1.80 5.28
C SER A 199 -11.08 -2.66 6.41
N VAL A 200 -10.62 -3.90 6.58
CA VAL A 200 -11.15 -4.86 7.59
C VAL A 200 -10.97 -4.34 9.00
N ARG A 201 -9.84 -3.72 9.31
CA ARG A 201 -9.60 -3.14 10.65
C ARG A 201 -10.58 -2.04 10.97
N SER A 202 -10.86 -1.12 10.03
CA SER A 202 -11.81 -0.04 10.25
C SER A 202 -13.18 -0.57 10.70
N TYR A 203 -13.64 -1.70 10.13
CA TYR A 203 -14.91 -2.35 10.49
C TYR A 203 -14.88 -3.14 11.80
N HIS A 204 -13.73 -3.62 12.25
CA HIS A 204 -13.62 -4.31 13.54
C HIS A 204 -13.57 -3.34 14.72
N THR A 205 -13.40 -2.04 14.46
CA THR A 205 -13.53 -1.00 15.47
C THR A 205 -15.01 -0.87 15.88
N PRO A 206 -15.35 -0.80 17.19
CA PRO A 206 -16.73 -0.81 17.67
C PRO A 206 -17.68 0.26 17.08
N GLU A 207 -17.12 1.30 16.45
CA GLU A 207 -17.82 2.51 16.03
C GLU A 207 -18.54 2.40 14.66
N MET A 208 -18.35 1.33 13.86
CA MET A 208 -18.97 1.24 12.51
C MET A 208 -19.54 -0.14 12.15
N LYS A 209 -20.36 -0.73 13.03
CA LYS A 209 -21.10 -1.98 12.72
C LYS A 209 -22.17 -1.85 11.61
N ASP A 210 -22.63 -0.64 11.28
CA ASP A 210 -23.83 -0.44 10.42
C ASP A 210 -23.57 -0.32 8.90
N SER A 211 -22.32 -0.36 8.43
CA SER A 211 -22.01 -0.21 6.99
C SER A 211 -21.72 -1.52 6.24
N TRP A 212 -21.70 -2.64 6.96
CA TRP A 212 -21.28 -3.98 6.50
C TRP A 212 -22.08 -4.52 5.29
N GLY A 213 -23.36 -4.18 5.17
CA GLY A 213 -24.24 -4.74 4.13
C GLY A 213 -24.05 -4.17 2.71
N ARG A 214 -23.28 -3.09 2.53
CA ARG A 214 -23.19 -2.38 1.24
C ARG A 214 -21.91 -2.66 0.43
N PHE A 215 -20.87 -3.23 1.04
CA PHE A 215 -19.59 -3.47 0.37
C PHE A 215 -19.51 -4.84 -0.34
N TRP A 216 -20.40 -5.78 0.00
CA TRP A 216 -20.34 -7.18 -0.42
C TRP A 216 -21.52 -7.62 -1.30
N ARG A 217 -22.13 -6.69 -2.05
CA ARG A 217 -23.08 -7.03 -3.12
C ARG A 217 -22.38 -7.06 -4.47
#